data_AF-A0A7S2NUY7-F1
#
_entry.id   AF-A0A7S2NUY7-F1
#
_cell.length_a   1.000
_cell.length_b   1.000
_cell.length_c   1.000
_cell.angle_alpha   90.00
_cell.angle_beta   90.00
_cell.angle_gamma   90.00
#
_symmetry.space_group_name_H-M   'P 1'
#
loop_
_entity.id
_entity.type
_entity.pdbx_description
1 polymer ?
#
loop_
_entity_poly.entity_id
_entity_poly.type
_entity_poly.pdbx_seq_one_letter_code
_entity_poly.pdbx_strand_id
1 'polypeptide(L)'
;QMHRVMTQNLQRQANNDNRIVVCSLLLSVLAIVFSIGVPLLEENDDAWRLGLHRYPKSWIALEALVIFIPALGTLCNSLMMSQNFHIKHAQLNFAQATVVSEIYKFRSRVGRYTMTALKRGGGKSRADESMILTGELKDNDNAAVLGKWVRSTFAETLRAVTSQVQTGELGLLGLEPVTTPKGQQEDLEVGLTKSDLAKHVQATLYSNPISQTGSYSPLLEFEAEQGGESDFNGAAFSHGDVSEPADSVQPPFGILADSTTPSSVEDDFFGAVTTEAYVAYRLVPLLRSLRQSARTLALKYQFLQCLLLLAGALATLAAAYRLKALVPVSVAVGTALSSAMDYFRFKARLLATNKAIGDLVGLLTFWNSLGIVEKRVHSTRDRIVTTTEDAALSVVIAASGVMHNHVSKDTPKHEEKSEDKGNGAR
;
A
#
# COMPACT_ATOMS: atom_id res chain seq x y z
N GLN A 1 9.09 -14.49 13.03
CA GLN A 1 10.05 -14.94 11.99
C GLN A 1 9.54 -14.69 10.58
N MET A 2 8.41 -15.29 10.16
CA MET A 2 7.87 -15.14 8.79
C MET A 2 7.76 -13.69 8.31
N HIS A 3 7.16 -12.81 9.12
CA HIS A 3 7.05 -11.38 8.80
C HIS A 3 8.42 -10.73 8.47
N ARG A 4 9.46 -11.05 9.26
CA ARG A 4 10.83 -10.53 9.04
C ARG A 4 11.42 -11.00 7.71
N VAL A 5 11.24 -12.27 7.36
CA VAL A 5 11.70 -12.82 6.08
C VAL A 5 11.02 -12.10 4.92
N MET A 6 9.69 -11.92 5.01
CA MET A 6 8.92 -11.18 4.00
C MET A 6 9.40 -9.73 3.87
N THR A 7 9.65 -9.02 4.98
CA THR A 7 10.17 -7.64 4.95
C THR A 7 11.54 -7.55 4.27
N GLN A 8 12.46 -8.46 4.60
CA GLN A 8 13.80 -8.48 3.99
C GLN A 8 13.73 -8.75 2.48
N ASN A 9 12.90 -9.70 2.07
CA ASN A 9 12.71 -10.02 0.66
C ASN A 9 12.02 -8.88 -0.10
N LEU A 10 11.05 -8.21 0.53
CA LEU A 10 10.41 -7.02 -0.03
C LEU A 10 11.40 -5.90 -0.27
N GLN A 11 12.29 -5.61 0.69
CA GLN A 11 13.31 -4.57 0.54
C GLN A 11 14.31 -4.89 -0.58
N ARG A 12 14.76 -6.16 -0.68
CA ARG A 12 15.63 -6.60 -1.78
C ARG A 12 14.96 -6.44 -3.12
N GLN A 13 13.69 -6.84 -3.21
CA GLN A 13 12.93 -6.76 -4.43
C GLN A 13 12.67 -5.32 -4.85
N ALA A 14 12.29 -4.44 -3.92
CA ALA A 14 12.13 -3.01 -4.20
C ALA A 14 13.40 -2.37 -4.78
N ASN A 15 14.58 -2.75 -4.26
CA ASN A 15 15.87 -2.27 -4.79
C ASN A 15 16.15 -2.79 -6.20
N ASN A 16 15.84 -4.05 -6.48
CA ASN A 16 16.02 -4.63 -7.81
C ASN A 16 15.05 -4.01 -8.82
N ASP A 17 13.79 -3.84 -8.45
CA ASP A 17 12.75 -3.24 -9.30
C ASP A 17 13.15 -1.82 -9.71
N ASN A 18 13.60 -0.99 -8.76
CA ASN A 18 14.07 0.36 -9.04
C ASN A 18 15.26 0.38 -10.02
N ARG A 19 16.23 -0.52 -9.83
CA ARG A 19 17.41 -0.60 -10.72
C ARG A 19 17.01 -0.99 -12.13
N ILE A 20 16.12 -1.97 -12.26
CA ILE A 20 15.68 -2.48 -13.57
C ILE A 20 14.85 -1.43 -14.31
N VAL A 21 13.92 -0.75 -13.64
CA VAL A 21 13.11 0.34 -14.22
C VAL A 21 13.98 1.52 -14.65
N VAL A 22 14.96 1.91 -13.84
CA VAL A 22 15.91 2.97 -14.24
C VAL A 22 16.74 2.56 -15.46
N CYS A 23 17.27 1.32 -15.47
CA CYS A 23 18.02 0.82 -16.62
C CYS A 23 17.18 0.80 -17.91
N SER A 24 15.92 0.35 -17.86
CA SER A 24 15.08 0.31 -19.05
C SER A 24 14.63 1.68 -19.52
N LEU A 25 14.38 2.61 -18.60
CA LEU A 25 14.09 4.00 -18.93
C LEU A 25 15.31 4.68 -19.57
N LEU A 26 16.51 4.44 -19.07
CA LEU A 26 17.74 4.94 -19.68
C LEU A 26 17.96 4.34 -21.07
N LEU A 27 17.76 3.03 -21.24
CA LEU A 27 17.89 2.37 -22.54
C LEU A 27 16.86 2.87 -23.55
N SER A 28 15.62 3.12 -23.13
CA SER A 28 14.58 3.64 -24.02
C SER A 28 14.86 5.08 -24.43
N VAL A 29 15.31 5.94 -23.50
CA VAL A 29 15.73 7.30 -23.81
C VAL A 29 16.92 7.29 -24.78
N LEU A 30 17.93 6.45 -24.54
CA LEU A 30 19.07 6.31 -25.46
C LEU A 30 18.61 5.82 -26.84
N ALA A 31 17.72 4.83 -26.90
CA ALA A 31 17.18 4.34 -28.17
C ALA A 31 16.51 5.46 -28.98
N ILE A 32 15.70 6.28 -28.32
CA ILE A 32 15.04 7.43 -28.95
C ILE A 32 16.08 8.46 -29.41
N VAL A 33 17.03 8.83 -28.55
CA VAL A 33 18.08 9.81 -28.89
C VAL A 33 18.91 9.34 -30.08
N PHE A 34 19.31 8.07 -30.15
CA PHE A 34 20.05 7.53 -31.29
C PHE A 34 19.18 7.45 -32.56
N SER A 35 17.93 7.00 -32.45
CA SER A 35 17.02 6.87 -33.59
C SER A 35 16.70 8.21 -34.25
N ILE A 36 16.71 9.32 -33.50
CA ILE A 36 16.48 10.67 -34.04
C ILE A 36 17.79 11.39 -34.35
N GLY A 37 18.83 11.20 -33.53
CA GLY A 37 20.11 11.89 -33.66
C GLY A 37 20.84 11.55 -34.95
N VAL A 38 20.76 10.30 -35.41
CA VAL A 38 21.45 9.88 -36.65
C VAL A 38 20.83 10.50 -37.91
N PRO A 39 19.50 10.47 -38.12
CA PRO A 39 18.88 11.22 -39.22
C PRO A 39 19.12 12.73 -39.15
N LEU A 40 19.12 13.32 -37.96
CA LEU A 40 19.39 14.76 -37.79
C LEU A 40 20.83 15.12 -38.14
N LEU A 41 21.80 14.28 -37.76
CA LEU A 41 23.17 14.41 -38.23
C LEU A 41 23.17 14.33 -39.75
N GLU A 42 22.47 13.32 -40.31
CA GLU A 42 22.37 13.11 -41.76
C GLU A 42 21.98 14.36 -42.56
N GLU A 43 21.09 15.18 -42.01
CA GLU A 43 20.52 16.36 -42.67
C GLU A 43 21.38 17.64 -42.55
N ASN A 44 22.26 17.77 -41.53
CA ASN A 44 22.78 19.07 -41.11
C ASN A 44 24.20 19.45 -41.58
N ASP A 45 25.01 18.56 -42.20
CA ASP A 45 26.32 18.97 -42.74
C ASP A 45 27.00 17.95 -43.68
N ASP A 46 27.49 18.38 -44.83
CA ASP A 46 28.32 17.53 -45.70
C ASP A 46 29.74 17.32 -45.11
N ALA A 47 30.17 18.21 -44.21
CA ALA A 47 31.51 18.19 -43.61
C ALA A 47 31.72 17.00 -42.64
N TRP A 48 30.72 16.67 -41.80
CA TRP A 48 30.84 15.49 -40.92
C TRP A 48 30.69 14.20 -41.72
N ARG A 49 29.90 14.19 -42.81
CA ARG A 49 29.85 13.05 -43.76
C ARG A 49 31.24 12.77 -44.34
N LEU A 50 31.97 13.80 -44.77
CA LEU A 50 33.36 13.67 -45.25
C LEU A 50 34.31 13.17 -44.15
N GLY A 51 34.15 13.64 -42.91
CA GLY A 51 34.92 13.18 -41.75
C GLY A 51 34.67 11.71 -41.41
N LEU A 52 33.41 11.26 -41.44
CA LEU A 52 33.04 9.87 -41.18
C LEU A 52 33.36 8.93 -42.36
N HIS A 53 33.27 9.40 -43.60
CA HIS A 53 33.69 8.62 -44.77
C HIS A 53 35.17 8.27 -44.75
N ARG A 54 36.00 9.10 -44.09
CA ARG A 54 37.43 8.82 -43.86
C ARG A 54 37.65 7.59 -42.97
N TYR A 55 36.66 7.18 -42.18
CA TYR A 55 36.70 6.03 -41.30
C TYR A 55 35.48 5.11 -41.52
N PRO A 56 35.49 4.26 -42.55
CA PRO A 56 34.32 3.44 -42.92
C PRO A 56 33.85 2.51 -41.79
N LYS A 57 34.77 2.10 -40.89
CA LYS A 57 34.44 1.24 -39.75
C LYS A 57 33.55 1.94 -38.70
N SER A 58 33.75 3.22 -38.43
CA SER A 58 32.94 3.93 -37.43
C SER A 58 31.52 4.21 -37.94
N TRP A 59 31.34 4.42 -39.24
CA TRP A 59 30.02 4.59 -39.83
C TRP A 59 29.19 3.30 -39.74
N ILE A 60 29.78 2.17 -40.14
CA ILE A 60 29.12 0.86 -40.01
C ILE A 60 28.78 0.56 -38.54
N ALA A 61 29.66 0.91 -37.60
CA ALA A 61 29.38 0.75 -36.18
C ALA A 61 28.22 1.62 -35.70
N LEU A 62 28.12 2.86 -36.17
CA LEU A 62 27.03 3.79 -35.82
C LEU A 62 25.69 3.32 -36.41
N GLU A 63 25.68 2.89 -37.67
CA GLU A 63 24.50 2.31 -38.34
C GLU A 63 24.02 1.03 -37.63
N ALA A 64 24.96 0.14 -37.28
CA ALA A 64 24.65 -1.05 -36.48
C ALA A 64 24.08 -0.68 -35.10
N LEU A 65 24.63 0.35 -34.44
CA LEU A 65 24.18 0.79 -33.12
C LEU A 65 22.77 1.39 -33.15
N VAL A 66 22.39 2.12 -34.20
CA VAL A 66 21.02 2.62 -34.40
C VAL A 66 20.01 1.49 -34.52
N ILE A 67 20.40 0.36 -35.09
CA ILE A 67 19.53 -0.83 -35.21
C ILE A 67 19.54 -1.63 -33.90
N PHE A 68 20.71 -1.81 -33.29
CA PHE A 68 20.88 -2.64 -32.11
C PHE A 68 20.29 -2.03 -30.84
N ILE A 69 20.39 -0.72 -30.61
CA ILE A 69 19.89 -0.11 -29.37
C ILE A 69 18.37 -0.25 -29.22
N PRO A 70 17.53 0.06 -30.23
CA PRO A 70 16.10 -0.19 -30.15
C PRO A 70 15.77 -1.67 -29.95
N ALA A 71 16.48 -2.58 -30.64
CA ALA A 71 16.31 -4.02 -30.47
C ALA A 71 16.66 -4.50 -29.05
N LEU A 72 17.71 -3.94 -28.46
CA LEU A 72 18.10 -4.21 -27.08
C LEU A 72 17.09 -3.61 -26.09
N GLY A 73 16.58 -2.41 -26.38
CA GLY A 73 15.53 -1.76 -25.59
C GLY A 73 14.23 -2.56 -25.57
N THR A 74 13.80 -3.09 -26.72
CA THR A 74 12.61 -3.96 -26.81
C THR A 74 12.84 -5.30 -26.13
N LEU A 75 14.02 -5.91 -26.28
CA LEU A 75 14.39 -7.14 -25.57
C LEU A 75 14.39 -6.93 -24.05
N CYS A 76 15.04 -5.88 -23.55
CA CYS A 76 15.03 -5.54 -22.13
C CYS A 76 13.61 -5.30 -21.61
N ASN A 77 12.79 -4.55 -22.35
CA ASN A 77 11.40 -4.34 -21.98
C ASN A 77 10.58 -5.65 -21.97
N SER A 78 10.81 -6.53 -22.95
CA SER A 78 10.17 -7.85 -23.00
C SER A 78 10.59 -8.73 -21.82
N LEU A 79 11.86 -8.72 -21.45
CA LEU A 79 12.37 -9.42 -20.26
C LEU A 79 11.78 -8.83 -18.95
N MET A 80 11.59 -7.52 -18.88
CA MET A 80 10.94 -6.89 -17.73
C MET A 80 9.48 -7.32 -17.59
N MET A 81 8.74 -7.31 -18.69
CA MET A 81 7.34 -7.72 -18.72
C MET A 81 7.20 -9.21 -18.44
N SER A 82 8.14 -10.05 -18.88
CA SER A 82 8.09 -11.49 -18.60
C SER A 82 8.38 -11.83 -17.15
N GLN A 83 9.21 -11.05 -16.45
CA GLN A 83 9.59 -11.38 -15.07
C GLN A 83 8.58 -10.93 -14.01
N ASN A 84 7.57 -10.12 -14.38
CA ASN A 84 6.47 -9.70 -13.51
C ASN A 84 6.91 -9.21 -12.11
N PHE A 85 8.09 -8.59 -12.03
CA PHE A 85 8.70 -8.22 -10.74
C PHE A 85 7.79 -7.35 -9.88
N HIS A 86 7.12 -6.38 -10.52
CA HIS A 86 6.16 -5.51 -9.85
C HIS A 86 5.02 -6.32 -9.22
N ILE A 87 4.45 -7.28 -9.95
CA ILE A 87 3.34 -8.12 -9.47
C ILE A 87 3.81 -8.99 -8.29
N LYS A 88 5.03 -9.53 -8.37
CA LYS A 88 5.65 -10.29 -7.29
C LYS A 88 5.83 -9.42 -6.04
N HIS A 89 6.42 -8.23 -6.19
CA HIS A 89 6.62 -7.30 -5.07
C HIS A 89 5.27 -6.89 -4.44
N ALA A 90 4.30 -6.59 -5.30
CA ALA A 90 2.92 -6.28 -4.96
C ALA A 90 2.24 -7.40 -4.15
N GLN A 91 2.35 -8.65 -4.59
CA GLN A 91 1.81 -9.82 -3.90
C GLN A 91 2.49 -10.07 -2.55
N LEU A 92 3.82 -9.92 -2.48
CA LEU A 92 4.58 -10.08 -1.24
C LEU A 92 4.19 -9.00 -0.21
N ASN A 93 4.08 -7.74 -0.66
CA ASN A 93 3.63 -6.63 0.18
C ASN A 93 2.21 -6.86 0.70
N PHE A 94 1.30 -7.33 -0.16
CA PHE A 94 -0.06 -7.68 0.21
C PHE A 94 -0.10 -8.82 1.26
N ALA A 95 0.68 -9.88 1.06
CA ALA A 95 0.77 -10.97 2.01
C ALA A 95 1.32 -10.49 3.36
N GLN A 96 2.37 -9.66 3.36
CA GLN A 96 2.91 -9.06 4.58
C GLN A 96 1.85 -8.23 5.31
N ALA A 97 1.14 -7.34 4.61
CA ALA A 97 0.09 -6.52 5.19
C ALA A 97 -1.07 -7.37 5.76
N THR A 98 -1.42 -8.46 5.07
CA THR A 98 -2.44 -9.42 5.54
C THR A 98 -2.01 -10.10 6.82
N VAL A 99 -0.76 -10.55 6.91
CA VAL A 99 -0.20 -11.15 8.14
C VAL A 99 -0.25 -10.15 9.29
N VAL A 100 0.13 -8.89 9.06
CA VAL A 100 0.07 -7.85 10.10
C VAL A 100 -1.37 -7.58 10.55
N SER A 101 -2.30 -7.46 9.61
CA SER A 101 -3.73 -7.31 9.88
C SER A 101 -4.27 -8.45 10.75
N GLU A 102 -3.94 -9.70 10.40
CA GLU A 102 -4.35 -10.88 11.15
C GLU A 102 -3.73 -10.93 12.55
N ILE A 103 -2.48 -10.51 12.73
CA ILE A 103 -1.85 -10.40 14.05
C ILE A 103 -2.64 -9.43 14.93
N TYR A 104 -2.99 -8.24 14.43
CA TYR A 104 -3.76 -7.27 15.20
C TYR A 104 -5.17 -7.75 15.50
N LYS A 105 -5.84 -8.39 14.54
CA LYS A 105 -7.18 -8.99 14.74
C LYS A 105 -7.15 -10.11 15.79
N PHE A 106 -6.11 -10.95 15.79
CA PHE A 106 -5.89 -11.98 16.80
C PHE A 106 -5.61 -11.39 18.19
N ARG A 107 -4.65 -10.45 18.29
CA ARG A 107 -4.27 -9.82 19.57
C ARG A 107 -5.42 -9.07 20.23
N SER A 108 -6.25 -8.42 19.44
CA SER A 108 -7.42 -7.70 19.92
C SER A 108 -8.66 -8.60 20.07
N ARG A 109 -8.63 -9.88 19.70
CA ARG A 109 -9.78 -10.80 19.74
C ARG A 109 -11.03 -10.20 19.09
N VAL A 110 -10.89 -9.77 17.84
CA VAL A 110 -11.97 -9.18 17.01
C VAL A 110 -12.28 -10.06 15.81
N GLY A 111 -13.41 -9.81 15.14
CA GLY A 111 -13.86 -10.54 13.97
C GLY A 111 -13.99 -12.03 14.25
N ARG A 112 -13.25 -12.85 13.47
CA ARG A 112 -13.25 -14.32 13.56
C ARG A 112 -12.67 -14.85 14.87
N TYR A 113 -11.91 -14.02 15.60
CA TYR A 113 -11.28 -14.40 16.86
C TYR A 113 -12.14 -14.07 18.09
N THR A 114 -13.38 -13.60 17.88
CA THR A 114 -14.34 -13.29 18.95
C THR A 114 -15.08 -14.56 19.39
N MET A 115 -15.42 -14.67 20.67
CA MET A 115 -16.16 -15.82 21.21
C MET A 115 -17.55 -16.01 20.56
N THR A 116 -18.18 -14.90 20.17
CA THR A 116 -19.45 -14.91 19.44
C THR A 116 -19.33 -15.51 18.04
N ALA A 117 -18.17 -15.35 17.39
CA ALA A 117 -17.90 -15.94 16.08
C ALA A 117 -17.80 -17.46 16.16
N LEU A 118 -17.24 -18.03 17.23
CA LEU A 118 -17.27 -19.49 17.44
C LEU A 118 -18.70 -20.02 17.55
N LYS A 119 -19.55 -19.33 18.31
CA LYS A 119 -20.94 -19.77 18.52
C LYS A 119 -21.75 -19.79 17.20
N ARG A 120 -21.41 -18.90 16.25
CA ARG A 120 -22.02 -18.88 14.91
C ARG A 120 -21.33 -19.80 13.90
N GLY A 121 -20.00 -19.93 14.00
CA GLY A 121 -19.16 -20.70 13.07
C GLY A 121 -19.10 -22.20 13.34
N GLY A 122 -19.58 -22.65 14.50
CA GLY A 122 -19.83 -24.06 14.83
C GLY A 122 -20.98 -24.68 14.02
N GLY A 123 -21.06 -24.38 12.73
CA GLY A 123 -21.98 -25.00 11.80
C GLY A 123 -21.65 -26.47 11.64
N LYS A 124 -22.39 -27.32 12.39
CA LYS A 124 -22.87 -28.63 11.94
C LYS A 124 -21.87 -29.47 11.14
N SER A 125 -20.76 -29.88 11.74
CA SER A 125 -20.33 -31.25 11.44
C SER A 125 -21.32 -32.16 12.16
N ARG A 126 -22.28 -32.69 11.39
CA ARG A 126 -23.49 -33.42 11.84
C ARG A 126 -23.20 -34.66 12.72
N ALA A 127 -21.94 -34.98 12.96
CA ALA A 127 -21.49 -36.10 13.78
C ALA A 127 -21.31 -35.74 15.28
N ASP A 128 -21.09 -34.47 15.64
CA ASP A 128 -20.76 -34.07 17.03
C ASP A 128 -21.92 -33.39 17.80
N GLU A 129 -23.08 -33.23 17.17
CA GLU A 129 -24.25 -32.56 17.78
C GLU A 129 -24.92 -33.40 18.89
N SER A 130 -24.58 -34.69 19.01
CA SER A 130 -25.09 -35.57 20.07
C SER A 130 -24.35 -35.43 21.41
N MET A 131 -23.17 -34.81 21.44
CA MET A 131 -22.35 -34.72 22.65
C MET A 131 -22.52 -33.40 23.43
N ILE A 132 -23.14 -32.39 22.82
CA ILE A 132 -23.35 -31.07 23.44
C ILE A 132 -24.70 -31.00 24.20
N LEU A 133 -25.60 -31.96 23.99
CA LEU A 133 -26.93 -32.00 24.58
C LEU A 133 -26.99 -32.50 26.04
N THR A 134 -25.87 -32.88 26.66
CA THR A 134 -25.83 -33.38 28.05
C THR A 134 -25.61 -32.31 29.12
N GLY A 135 -25.60 -31.02 28.78
CA GLY A 135 -25.94 -29.94 29.73
C GLY A 135 -24.96 -29.64 30.89
N GLU A 136 -23.84 -30.35 31.03
CA GLU A 136 -22.89 -30.15 32.14
C GLU A 136 -21.44 -29.89 31.68
N LEU A 137 -21.24 -28.99 30.71
CA LEU A 137 -19.88 -28.48 30.44
C LEU A 137 -19.57 -27.34 31.42
N LYS A 138 -18.78 -27.69 32.45
CA LYS A 138 -18.18 -26.73 33.41
C LYS A 138 -17.54 -25.56 32.66
N ASP A 139 -17.91 -24.33 33.03
CA ASP A 139 -17.47 -23.08 32.39
C ASP A 139 -15.94 -22.91 32.27
N ASN A 140 -15.15 -23.60 33.11
CA ASN A 140 -13.69 -23.52 33.09
C ASN A 140 -13.03 -24.31 31.95
N ASP A 141 -13.61 -25.43 31.51
CA ASP A 141 -13.04 -26.22 30.40
C ASP A 141 -13.22 -25.49 29.05
N ASN A 142 -14.25 -24.65 28.97
CA ASN A 142 -14.57 -23.86 27.79
C ASN A 142 -13.47 -22.85 27.45
N ALA A 143 -12.83 -22.21 28.44
CA ALA A 143 -11.80 -21.20 28.17
C ALA A 143 -10.53 -21.78 27.52
N ALA A 144 -10.11 -22.98 27.96
CA ALA A 144 -8.92 -23.64 27.42
C ALA A 144 -9.16 -24.16 25.99
N VAL A 145 -10.31 -24.78 25.75
CA VAL A 145 -10.73 -25.26 24.42
C VAL A 145 -10.82 -24.09 23.43
N LEU A 146 -11.42 -22.99 23.87
CA LEU A 146 -11.57 -21.76 23.10
C LEU A 146 -10.22 -21.12 22.76
N GLY A 147 -9.30 -21.05 23.72
CA GLY A 147 -7.94 -20.60 23.48
C GLY A 147 -7.17 -21.50 22.51
N LYS A 148 -7.45 -22.81 22.49
CA LYS A 148 -6.88 -23.74 21.50
C LYS A 148 -7.43 -23.48 20.10
N TRP A 149 -8.73 -23.30 19.96
CA TRP A 149 -9.39 -23.02 18.68
C TRP A 149 -8.92 -21.69 18.07
N VAL A 150 -8.90 -20.60 18.85
CA VAL A 150 -8.48 -19.28 18.34
C VAL A 150 -7.05 -19.33 17.80
N ARG A 151 -6.16 -20.09 18.47
CA ARG A 151 -4.77 -20.32 18.01
C ARG A 151 -4.71 -21.19 16.74
N SER A 152 -5.54 -22.22 16.63
CA SER A 152 -5.56 -23.06 15.42
C SER A 152 -6.08 -22.29 14.21
N THR A 153 -7.17 -21.52 14.36
CA THR A 153 -7.72 -20.67 13.30
C THR A 153 -6.73 -19.60 12.84
N PHE A 154 -6.00 -18.98 13.77
CA PHE A 154 -4.93 -18.05 13.44
C PHE A 154 -3.81 -18.74 12.66
N ALA A 155 -3.34 -19.91 13.14
CA ALA A 155 -2.29 -20.68 12.46
C ALA A 155 -2.72 -21.14 11.05
N GLU A 156 -3.97 -21.56 10.88
CA GLU A 156 -4.54 -21.92 9.56
C GLU A 156 -4.58 -20.73 8.62
N THR A 157 -5.00 -19.56 9.10
CA THR A 157 -5.04 -18.32 8.31
C THR A 157 -3.64 -17.92 7.86
N LEU A 158 -2.64 -17.98 8.74
CA LEU A 158 -1.25 -17.71 8.38
C LEU A 158 -0.70 -18.73 7.38
N ARG A 159 -1.03 -20.02 7.54
CA ARG A 159 -0.65 -21.06 6.57
C ARG A 159 -1.30 -20.81 5.21
N ALA A 160 -2.56 -20.35 5.17
CA ALA A 160 -3.24 -20.02 3.92
C ALA A 160 -2.54 -18.87 3.19
N VAL A 161 -2.19 -17.79 3.89
CA VAL A 161 -1.42 -16.67 3.31
C VAL A 161 -0.04 -17.13 2.83
N THR A 162 0.63 -17.97 3.61
CA THR A 162 1.95 -18.50 3.24
C THR A 162 1.86 -19.41 2.02
N SER A 163 0.87 -20.29 1.99
CA SER A 163 0.59 -21.19 0.86
C SER A 163 0.26 -20.38 -0.40
N GLN A 164 -0.48 -19.28 -0.29
CA GLN A 164 -0.73 -18.39 -1.42
C GLN A 164 0.57 -17.76 -1.96
N VAL A 165 1.49 -17.37 -1.07
CA VAL A 165 2.81 -16.86 -1.48
C VAL A 165 3.69 -17.96 -2.09
N GLN A 166 3.61 -19.19 -1.56
CA GLN A 166 4.37 -20.35 -2.05
C GLN A 166 3.88 -20.87 -3.40
N THR A 167 2.56 -20.92 -3.59
CA THR A 167 1.94 -21.45 -4.82
C THR A 167 1.93 -20.42 -5.94
N GLY A 168 1.99 -19.13 -5.62
CA GLY A 168 2.16 -18.08 -6.62
C GLY A 168 3.54 -18.12 -7.30
N GLU A 169 3.73 -17.27 -8.31
CA GLU A 169 5.04 -17.05 -8.97
C GLU A 169 6.16 -16.59 -8.01
N LEU A 170 5.80 -16.31 -6.76
CA LEU A 170 6.66 -15.96 -5.65
C LEU A 170 7.33 -17.15 -4.95
N GLY A 171 6.86 -18.39 -5.13
CA GLY A 171 7.36 -19.53 -4.36
C GLY A 171 8.87 -19.75 -4.46
N LEU A 172 9.46 -19.43 -5.62
CA LEU A 172 10.88 -19.64 -5.91
C LEU A 172 11.80 -18.54 -5.35
N LEU A 173 11.29 -17.32 -5.10
CA LEU A 173 12.11 -16.15 -4.70
C LEU A 173 11.67 -15.51 -3.36
N GLY A 174 10.40 -15.65 -2.99
CA GLY A 174 9.78 -14.91 -1.91
C GLY A 174 10.02 -15.48 -0.51
N LEU A 175 10.41 -16.75 -0.42
CA LEU A 175 10.64 -17.45 0.85
C LEU A 175 11.98 -18.17 0.92
N GLU A 176 12.86 -17.95 -0.05
CA GLU A 176 14.21 -18.47 0.05
C GLU A 176 14.83 -17.85 1.32
N PRO A 177 15.20 -18.66 2.31
CA PRO A 177 15.84 -18.14 3.51
C PRO A 177 17.08 -17.41 3.05
N VAL A 178 17.27 -16.20 3.55
CA VAL A 178 18.48 -15.43 3.27
C VAL A 178 19.66 -16.33 3.60
N THR A 179 20.39 -16.77 2.56
CA THR A 179 21.66 -17.48 2.69
C THR A 179 22.63 -16.48 3.31
N THR A 180 22.55 -16.38 4.63
CA THR A 180 23.55 -15.67 5.39
C THR A 180 24.87 -16.38 5.14
N PRO A 181 25.96 -15.65 4.89
CA PRO A 181 27.28 -16.27 4.75
C PRO A 181 27.49 -17.20 5.95
N LYS A 182 28.05 -18.40 5.72
CA LYS A 182 28.07 -19.56 6.63
C LYS A 182 28.48 -19.32 8.10
N GLY A 183 28.96 -18.13 8.47
CA GLY A 183 29.24 -17.72 9.86
C GLY A 183 28.11 -16.93 10.56
N GLN A 184 27.03 -16.54 9.89
CA GLN A 184 25.92 -15.77 10.50
C GLN A 184 24.67 -16.62 10.81
N GLN A 185 24.70 -17.90 10.47
CA GLN A 185 23.55 -18.78 10.64
C GLN A 185 23.41 -19.28 12.09
N GLU A 186 24.50 -19.37 12.85
CA GLU A 186 24.47 -19.70 14.29
C GLU A 186 23.76 -18.61 15.11
N ASP A 187 23.88 -17.33 14.72
CA ASP A 187 23.17 -16.21 15.38
C ASP A 187 21.66 -16.19 15.09
N LEU A 188 21.18 -16.94 14.10
CA LEU A 188 19.75 -17.02 13.74
C LEU A 188 19.00 -18.11 14.52
N GLU A 189 19.70 -19.11 15.08
CA GLU A 189 19.12 -20.11 15.97
C GLU A 189 19.10 -19.65 17.44
N VAL A 190 19.87 -18.62 17.80
CA VAL A 190 19.72 -17.94 19.09
C VAL A 190 18.30 -17.36 19.11
N GLY A 191 17.42 -18.02 19.86
CA GLY A 191 15.99 -17.75 19.86
C GLY A 191 15.70 -16.26 19.94
N LEU A 192 14.93 -15.74 18.97
CA LEU A 192 14.59 -14.32 18.89
C LEU A 192 14.18 -13.82 20.28
N THR A 193 15.02 -12.97 20.86
CA THR A 193 14.71 -12.43 22.18
C THR A 193 13.44 -11.59 22.07
N LYS A 194 12.66 -11.49 23.16
CA LYS A 194 11.48 -10.63 23.18
C LYS A 194 11.82 -9.19 22.78
N SER A 195 13.00 -8.71 23.19
CA SER A 195 13.53 -7.40 22.81
C SER A 195 13.84 -7.27 21.32
N ASP A 196 14.39 -8.29 20.68
CA ASP A 196 14.68 -8.22 19.23
C ASP A 196 13.40 -8.24 18.40
N LEU A 197 12.39 -8.99 18.85
CA LEU A 197 11.09 -8.94 18.21
C LEU A 197 10.42 -7.58 18.45
N ALA A 198 10.46 -7.03 19.66
CA ALA A 198 9.91 -5.71 19.96
C ALA A 198 10.58 -4.63 19.09
N LYS A 199 11.92 -4.64 18.99
CA LYS A 199 12.67 -3.76 18.09
C LYS A 199 12.28 -3.97 16.62
N HIS A 200 12.13 -5.21 16.16
CA HIS A 200 11.72 -5.52 14.78
C HIS A 200 10.31 -5.06 14.49
N VAL A 201 9.37 -5.27 15.42
CA VAL A 201 7.99 -4.83 15.34
C VAL A 201 7.94 -3.31 15.35
N GLN A 202 8.68 -2.67 16.25
CA GLN A 202 8.76 -1.21 16.32
C GLN A 202 9.35 -0.63 15.05
N ALA A 203 10.43 -1.21 14.54
CA ALA A 203 11.03 -0.80 13.28
C ALA A 203 10.07 -1.04 12.11
N THR A 204 9.48 -2.22 11.98
CA THR A 204 8.72 -2.54 10.78
C THR A 204 7.32 -1.93 10.77
N LEU A 205 6.67 -1.82 11.93
CA LEU A 205 5.33 -1.25 12.05
C LEU A 205 5.34 0.26 12.28
N TYR A 206 6.40 0.81 12.89
CA TYR A 206 6.46 2.25 13.24
C TYR A 206 7.64 3.00 12.65
N SER A 207 8.75 2.35 12.25
CA SER A 207 9.80 3.00 11.48
C SER A 207 9.44 2.98 9.99
N ASN A 208 8.54 3.89 9.62
CA ASN A 208 8.70 4.47 8.30
C ASN A 208 9.94 5.39 8.40
N PRO A 209 11.00 5.18 7.61
CA PRO A 209 12.28 5.91 7.77
C PRO A 209 12.19 7.43 7.57
N ILE A 210 11.01 7.97 7.25
CA ILE A 210 10.78 9.40 7.01
C ILE A 210 10.38 10.16 8.30
N SER A 211 10.10 9.48 9.42
CA SER A 211 9.62 10.12 10.65
C SER A 211 10.69 10.42 11.71
N GLN A 212 11.94 9.96 11.55
CA GLN A 212 13.00 10.20 12.56
C GLN A 212 13.82 11.48 12.34
N THR A 213 13.69 12.18 11.21
CA THR A 213 14.53 13.36 10.91
C THR A 213 13.85 14.73 11.11
N GLY A 214 12.71 14.81 11.79
CA GLY A 214 12.08 16.11 12.02
C GLY A 214 11.24 16.19 13.28
N SER A 215 11.74 16.93 14.26
CA SER A 215 10.93 17.65 15.23
C SER A 215 10.03 18.64 14.47
N TYR A 216 8.92 18.17 13.91
CA TYR A 216 7.94 19.02 13.26
C TYR A 216 6.90 19.49 14.27
N SER A 217 6.86 20.80 14.48
CA SER A 217 5.77 21.50 15.15
C SER A 217 4.46 21.25 14.40
N PRO A 218 3.35 20.92 15.09
CA PRO A 218 2.06 20.73 14.46
C PRO A 218 1.43 22.10 14.21
N LEU A 219 1.74 22.75 13.09
CA LEU A 219 1.03 23.93 12.62
C LEU A 219 1.32 24.14 11.12
N LEU A 220 0.48 23.54 10.29
CA LEU A 220 0.01 24.12 9.03
C LEU A 220 -1.17 23.27 8.58
N GLU A 221 -2.32 23.75 9.05
CA GLU A 221 -3.66 23.39 8.63
C GLU A 221 -3.77 23.61 7.12
N PHE A 222 -3.91 22.52 6.38
CA PHE A 222 -4.25 22.55 4.97
C PHE A 222 -5.66 22.00 4.90
N GLU A 223 -6.64 22.90 4.85
CA GLU A 223 -8.00 22.58 4.47
C GLU A 223 -7.96 22.04 3.04
N ALA A 224 -7.98 20.73 2.90
CA ALA A 224 -8.36 20.12 1.65
C ALA A 224 -9.89 20.20 1.59
N GLU A 225 -10.40 21.18 0.84
CA GLU A 225 -11.75 21.13 0.28
C GLU A 225 -11.96 19.72 -0.30
N GLN A 226 -12.83 18.93 0.35
CA GLN A 226 -13.42 17.76 -0.27
C GLN A 226 -14.44 18.26 -1.28
N GLY A 227 -13.96 18.60 -2.47
CA GLY A 227 -14.78 18.72 -3.66
C GLY A 227 -15.46 17.38 -3.92
N GLY A 228 -16.78 17.35 -3.74
CA GLY A 228 -17.64 16.26 -4.16
C GLY A 228 -17.46 15.98 -5.65
N GLU A 229 -17.37 14.70 -5.96
CA GLU A 229 -17.41 14.18 -7.32
C GLU A 229 -18.84 14.38 -7.85
N SER A 230 -19.09 15.53 -8.46
CA SER A 230 -20.21 15.75 -9.38
C SER A 230 -19.68 15.77 -10.81
N ASP A 231 -20.43 15.12 -11.69
CA ASP A 231 -20.16 14.93 -13.11
C ASP A 231 -19.69 16.22 -13.80
N PHE A 232 -18.40 16.28 -14.17
CA PHE A 232 -17.84 17.42 -14.88
C PHE A 232 -18.03 17.24 -16.39
N ASN A 233 -19.19 17.69 -16.88
CA ASN A 233 -19.33 18.20 -18.24
C ASN A 233 -18.88 19.66 -18.24
N GLY A 234 -17.99 20.01 -19.18
CA GLY A 234 -17.34 21.32 -19.23
C GLY A 234 -18.29 22.48 -19.48
N ALA A 235 -18.19 23.50 -18.63
CA ALA A 235 -18.46 24.88 -18.99
C ALA A 235 -17.61 25.80 -18.11
N ALA A 236 -16.93 26.74 -18.77
CA ALA A 236 -16.10 27.76 -18.14
C ALA A 236 -16.90 28.61 -17.15
N PHE A 237 -16.37 28.83 -15.95
CA PHE A 237 -16.87 29.86 -15.05
C PHE A 237 -15.75 30.66 -14.40
N SER A 238 -16.06 31.95 -14.29
CA SER A 238 -15.23 33.11 -13.99
C SER A 238 -14.68 33.12 -12.56
N HIS A 239 -13.45 33.63 -12.43
CA HIS A 239 -12.87 34.08 -11.16
C HIS A 239 -13.78 35.12 -10.50
N GLY A 240 -14.22 34.83 -9.27
CA GLY A 240 -14.75 35.80 -8.32
C GLY A 240 -13.79 35.91 -7.14
N ASP A 241 -13.25 37.11 -6.94
CA ASP A 241 -12.49 37.48 -5.76
C ASP A 241 -13.37 37.37 -4.51
N VAL A 242 -13.00 36.46 -3.60
CA VAL A 242 -13.53 36.43 -2.23
C VAL A 242 -12.36 36.76 -1.31
N SER A 243 -12.34 38.00 -0.87
CA SER A 243 -11.54 38.44 0.28
C SER A 243 -12.22 37.92 1.54
N GLU A 244 -11.67 36.87 2.15
CA GLU A 244 -12.08 36.39 3.47
C GLU A 244 -11.15 36.91 4.58
N PRO A 245 -11.69 37.29 5.75
CA PRO A 245 -10.96 37.86 6.85
C PRO A 245 -10.16 36.79 7.61
N ALA A 246 -8.97 37.19 8.05
CA ALA A 246 -8.06 36.38 8.85
C ALA A 246 -8.60 36.18 10.29
N ASP A 247 -9.55 35.27 10.46
CA ASP A 247 -9.90 34.72 11.77
C ASP A 247 -9.45 33.25 11.82
N SER A 248 -8.29 33.05 12.44
CA SER A 248 -7.73 31.74 12.76
C SER A 248 -8.64 31.00 13.75
N VAL A 249 -9.60 30.25 13.22
CA VAL A 249 -10.34 29.24 13.98
C VAL A 249 -9.36 28.13 14.32
N GLN A 250 -8.80 28.19 15.52
CA GLN A 250 -8.14 27.03 16.12
C GLN A 250 -9.14 25.88 16.16
N PRO A 251 -8.75 24.63 15.84
CA PRO A 251 -9.63 23.50 16.07
C PRO A 251 -10.05 23.50 17.55
N PRO A 252 -11.35 23.36 17.88
CA PRO A 252 -11.87 23.36 19.25
C PRO A 252 -11.54 22.04 19.98
N PHE A 253 -10.30 21.56 19.84
CA PHE A 253 -9.73 20.42 20.51
C PHE A 253 -8.48 20.86 21.27
N GLY A 254 -8.69 21.76 22.22
CA GLY A 254 -7.89 21.80 23.44
C GLY A 254 -8.11 20.51 24.21
N ILE A 255 -7.50 19.41 23.73
CA ILE A 255 -7.29 18.21 24.52
C ILE A 255 -6.44 18.69 25.69
N LEU A 256 -7.10 18.90 26.83
CA LEU A 256 -6.47 19.03 28.13
C LEU A 256 -5.45 17.90 28.20
N ALA A 257 -4.18 18.27 28.07
CA ALA A 257 -3.06 17.44 28.48
C ALA A 257 -3.13 17.36 30.01
N ASP A 258 -4.16 16.69 30.51
CA ASP A 258 -4.21 16.28 31.89
C ASP A 258 -3.01 15.35 32.08
N SER A 259 -2.06 15.83 32.87
CA SER A 259 -0.76 15.25 33.18
C SER A 259 -0.83 13.87 33.85
N THR A 260 -2.03 13.31 34.07
CA THR A 260 -2.24 11.87 34.23
C THR A 260 -2.00 11.15 32.91
N THR A 261 -0.78 11.25 32.38
CA THR A 261 -0.26 10.26 31.45
C THR A 261 -0.41 8.92 32.15
N PRO A 262 -1.31 8.03 31.69
CA PRO A 262 -1.44 6.71 32.28
C PRO A 262 -0.06 6.10 32.17
N SER A 263 0.53 5.76 33.33
CA SER A 263 1.82 5.08 33.47
C SER A 263 2.08 4.25 32.21
N SER A 264 3.01 4.71 31.36
CA SER A 264 3.10 4.31 29.96
C SER A 264 2.96 2.80 29.86
N VAL A 265 1.75 2.34 29.50
CA VAL A 265 1.49 0.92 29.27
C VAL A 265 2.19 0.66 27.95
N GLU A 266 3.46 0.34 28.07
CA GLU A 266 4.33 -0.03 26.98
C GLU A 266 3.70 -1.28 26.37
N ASP A 267 3.37 -1.22 25.08
CA ASP A 267 2.80 -2.38 24.39
C ASP A 267 3.85 -3.50 24.43
N ASP A 268 3.55 -4.59 25.11
CA ASP A 268 4.45 -5.73 25.23
C ASP A 268 4.58 -6.49 23.91
N PHE A 269 3.78 -6.16 22.89
CA PHE A 269 3.71 -6.76 21.56
C PHE A 269 3.31 -8.25 21.52
N PHE A 270 3.17 -8.90 22.68
CA PHE A 270 2.82 -10.32 22.82
C PHE A 270 1.43 -10.52 23.40
N GLY A 271 1.01 -9.63 24.29
CA GLY A 271 -0.23 -9.71 25.03
C GLY A 271 -1.45 -9.26 24.23
N ALA A 272 -2.61 -9.46 24.85
CA ALA A 272 -3.86 -8.89 24.36
C ALA A 272 -3.76 -7.36 24.39
N VAL A 273 -4.03 -6.72 23.24
CA VAL A 273 -3.98 -5.26 23.12
C VAL A 273 -5.31 -4.66 23.58
N THR A 274 -5.25 -3.67 24.47
CA THR A 274 -6.43 -2.89 24.85
C THR A 274 -6.87 -1.98 23.69
N THR A 275 -8.13 -1.58 23.66
CA THR A 275 -8.65 -0.73 22.58
C THR A 275 -7.90 0.61 22.55
N GLU A 276 -7.62 1.18 23.71
CA GLU A 276 -6.87 2.42 23.89
C GLU A 276 -5.44 2.31 23.36
N ALA A 277 -4.72 1.24 23.74
CA ALA A 277 -3.37 0.98 23.26
C ALA A 277 -3.36 0.78 21.74
N TYR A 278 -4.35 0.06 21.20
CA TYR A 278 -4.48 -0.11 19.76
C TYR A 278 -4.68 1.22 19.03
N VAL A 279 -5.56 2.10 19.51
CA VAL A 279 -5.76 3.42 18.89
C VAL A 279 -4.48 4.25 18.94
N ALA A 280 -3.83 4.31 20.11
CA ALA A 280 -2.63 5.10 20.31
C ALA A 280 -1.43 4.61 19.48
N TYR A 281 -1.18 3.30 19.45
CA TYR A 281 0.01 2.74 18.81
C TYR A 281 -0.21 2.34 17.36
N ARG A 282 -1.42 1.98 16.91
CA ARG A 282 -1.67 1.51 15.54
C ARG A 282 -2.42 2.52 14.69
N LEU A 283 -3.59 2.97 15.14
CA LEU A 283 -4.47 3.84 14.34
C LEU A 283 -3.83 5.20 14.08
N VAL A 284 -3.39 5.91 15.13
CA VAL A 284 -2.84 7.26 15.01
C VAL A 284 -1.55 7.30 14.17
N PRO A 285 -0.56 6.40 14.38
CA PRO A 285 0.64 6.38 13.53
C PRO A 285 0.34 6.01 12.08
N LEU A 286 -0.60 5.07 11.84
CA LEU A 286 -1.03 4.73 10.49
C LEU A 286 -1.65 5.93 9.78
N LEU A 287 -2.54 6.67 10.44
CA LEU A 287 -3.13 7.90 9.89
C LEU A 287 -2.06 8.93 9.52
N ARG A 288 -1.08 9.17 10.40
CA ARG A 288 0.04 10.09 10.13
C ARG A 288 0.85 9.64 8.91
N SER A 289 1.17 8.35 8.83
CA SER A 289 1.90 7.74 7.73
C SER A 289 1.15 7.85 6.41
N LEU A 290 -0.16 7.62 6.41
CA LEU A 290 -0.99 7.75 5.20
C LEU A 290 -1.08 9.20 4.73
N ARG A 291 -1.23 10.18 5.64
CA ARG A 291 -1.21 11.61 5.27
C ARG A 291 0.11 12.03 4.61
N GLN A 292 1.23 11.60 5.19
CA GLN A 292 2.54 11.87 4.60
C GLN A 292 2.69 11.20 3.23
N SER A 293 2.23 9.95 3.12
CA SER A 293 2.23 9.21 1.86
C SER A 293 1.39 9.93 0.81
N ALA A 294 0.15 10.31 1.12
CA ALA A 294 -0.74 11.03 0.21
C ALA A 294 -0.09 12.28 -0.38
N ARG A 295 0.56 13.11 0.44
CA ARG A 295 1.29 14.30 -0.04
C ARG A 295 2.42 13.94 -1.01
N THR A 296 3.24 12.95 -0.66
CA THR A 296 4.35 12.53 -1.54
C THR A 296 3.86 11.91 -2.85
N LEU A 297 2.76 11.15 -2.81
CA LEU A 297 2.15 10.56 -4.00
C LEU A 297 1.53 11.64 -4.90
N ALA A 298 0.82 12.61 -4.32
CA ALA A 298 0.22 13.73 -5.04
C ALA A 298 1.28 14.56 -5.78
N LEU A 299 2.38 14.92 -5.09
CA LEU A 299 3.47 15.67 -5.71
C LEU A 299 4.13 14.91 -6.86
N LYS A 300 4.38 13.60 -6.69
CA LYS A 300 4.94 12.76 -7.76
C LYS A 300 4.01 12.66 -8.96
N TYR A 301 2.71 12.48 -8.71
CA TYR A 301 1.69 12.41 -9.76
C TYR A 301 1.58 13.74 -10.52
N GLN A 302 1.47 14.87 -9.81
CA GLN A 302 1.43 16.21 -10.41
C GLN A 302 2.69 16.50 -11.23
N PHE A 303 3.87 16.15 -10.70
CA PHE A 303 5.13 16.33 -11.43
C PHE A 303 5.15 15.56 -12.75
N LEU A 304 4.76 14.27 -12.74
CA LEU A 304 4.68 13.47 -13.96
C LEU A 304 3.64 14.01 -14.95
N GLN A 305 2.49 14.49 -14.45
CA GLN A 305 1.47 15.10 -15.29
C GLN A 305 1.95 16.42 -15.92
N CYS A 306 2.71 17.24 -15.18
CA CYS A 306 3.35 18.44 -15.73
C CYS A 306 4.38 18.08 -16.81
N LEU A 307 5.22 17.06 -16.61
CA LEU A 307 6.16 16.60 -17.63
C LEU A 307 5.44 16.09 -18.88
N LEU A 308 4.32 15.39 -18.72
CA LEU A 308 3.51 14.91 -19.84
C LEU A 308 2.94 16.09 -20.66
N LEU A 309 2.43 17.12 -20.00
CA LEU A 309 1.96 18.35 -20.66
C LEU A 309 3.10 19.10 -21.37
N LEU A 310 4.27 19.20 -20.73
CA LEU A 310 5.45 19.81 -21.34
C LEU A 310 5.92 19.04 -22.58
N ALA A 311 5.90 17.70 -22.56
CA ALA A 311 6.21 16.89 -23.74
C ALA A 311 5.23 17.16 -24.89
N GLY A 312 3.94 17.31 -24.58
CA GLY A 312 2.92 17.71 -25.57
C GLY A 312 3.17 19.11 -26.14
N ALA A 313 3.52 20.09 -25.31
CA ALA A 313 3.86 21.45 -25.75
C ALA A 313 5.15 21.48 -26.60
N LEU A 314 6.14 20.65 -26.28
CA LEU A 314 7.35 20.51 -27.08
C LEU A 314 7.05 19.89 -28.45
N ALA A 315 6.12 18.92 -28.53
CA ALA A 315 5.68 18.35 -29.80
C ALA A 315 5.04 19.41 -30.71
N THR A 316 4.16 20.25 -30.17
CA THR A 316 3.50 21.32 -30.94
C THR A 316 4.49 22.42 -31.35
N LEU A 317 5.41 22.80 -30.46
CA LEU A 317 6.46 23.77 -30.75
C LEU A 317 7.42 23.27 -31.85
N ALA A 318 7.84 22.01 -31.77
CA ALA A 318 8.66 21.37 -32.79
C ALA A 318 7.98 21.36 -34.15
N ALA A 319 6.68 21.04 -34.19
CA ALA A 319 5.90 21.08 -35.42
C ALA A 319 5.83 22.50 -36.01
N ALA A 320 5.65 23.52 -35.16
CA ALA A 320 5.56 24.93 -35.59
C ALA A 320 6.88 25.44 -36.21
N TYR A 321 8.04 25.10 -35.63
CA TYR A 321 9.35 25.44 -36.19
C TYR A 321 9.78 24.55 -37.36
N ARG A 322 8.90 23.68 -37.88
CA ARG A 322 9.19 22.71 -38.94
C ARG A 322 10.34 21.75 -38.60
N LEU A 323 10.61 21.53 -37.31
CA LEU A 323 11.58 20.56 -36.80
C LEU A 323 10.95 19.16 -36.84
N LYS A 324 10.75 18.63 -38.05
CA LYS A 324 10.01 17.38 -38.30
C LYS A 324 10.55 16.20 -37.48
N ALA A 325 11.85 16.17 -37.22
CA ALA A 325 12.51 15.11 -36.44
C ALA A 325 12.21 15.15 -34.93
N LEU A 326 11.88 16.32 -34.35
CA LEU A 326 11.62 16.45 -32.91
C LEU A 326 10.19 16.07 -32.51
N VAL A 327 9.26 16.02 -33.47
CA VAL A 327 7.86 15.66 -33.20
C VAL A 327 7.74 14.21 -32.71
N PRO A 328 8.32 13.19 -33.39
CA PRO A 328 8.29 11.80 -32.90
C PRO A 328 8.98 11.61 -31.54
N VAL A 329 10.07 12.35 -31.27
CA VAL A 329 10.76 12.33 -29.95
C VAL A 329 9.79 12.70 -28.85
N SER A 330 9.12 13.83 -29.02
CA SER A 330 8.23 14.41 -27.99
C SER A 330 7.03 13.49 -27.74
N VAL A 331 6.47 12.90 -28.80
CA VAL A 331 5.40 11.89 -28.70
C VAL A 331 5.88 10.64 -27.96
N ALA A 332 7.06 10.11 -28.29
CA ALA A 332 7.62 8.93 -27.64
C ALA A 332 7.86 9.17 -26.13
N VAL A 333 8.39 10.35 -25.76
CA VAL A 333 8.53 10.78 -24.37
C VAL A 333 7.17 10.83 -23.66
N GLY A 334 6.14 11.39 -24.31
CA GLY A 334 4.79 11.42 -23.76
C GLY A 334 4.23 10.02 -23.49
N THR A 335 4.36 9.10 -24.44
CA THR A 335 3.94 7.70 -24.27
C THR A 335 4.68 7.00 -23.14
N ALA A 336 5.98 7.24 -23.00
CA ALA A 336 6.80 6.68 -21.92
C ALA A 336 6.37 7.21 -20.55
N LEU A 337 6.11 8.52 -20.43
CA LEU A 337 5.62 9.13 -19.20
C LEU A 337 4.23 8.61 -18.80
N SER A 338 3.31 8.50 -19.76
CA SER A 338 1.98 7.93 -19.53
C SER A 338 2.09 6.48 -19.03
N SER A 339 2.91 5.67 -19.69
CA SER A 339 3.15 4.28 -19.31
C SER A 339 3.76 4.16 -17.91
N ALA A 340 4.68 5.07 -17.54
CA ALA A 340 5.23 5.13 -16.20
C ALA A 340 4.16 5.48 -15.14
N MET A 341 3.27 6.43 -15.43
CA MET A 341 2.17 6.80 -14.54
C MET A 341 1.22 5.61 -14.28
N ASP A 342 0.87 4.89 -15.34
CA ASP A 342 0.01 3.70 -15.27
C ASP A 342 0.69 2.56 -14.53
N TYR A 343 1.98 2.33 -14.79
CA TYR A 343 2.79 1.32 -14.11
C TYR A 343 2.84 1.53 -12.59
N PHE A 344 3.10 2.76 -12.13
CA PHE A 344 3.15 3.06 -10.70
C PHE A 344 1.76 3.20 -10.05
N ARG A 345 0.69 3.22 -10.85
CA ARG A 345 -0.71 3.35 -10.43
C ARG A 345 -0.93 4.50 -9.45
N PHE A 346 -0.24 5.63 -9.64
CA PHE A 346 -0.25 6.74 -8.69
C PHE A 346 -1.67 7.24 -8.38
N LYS A 347 -2.53 7.34 -9.40
CA LYS A 347 -3.93 7.75 -9.26
C LYS A 347 -4.72 6.80 -8.35
N ALA A 348 -4.63 5.49 -8.60
CA ALA A 348 -5.34 4.48 -7.79
C ALA A 348 -4.84 4.47 -6.33
N ARG A 349 -3.52 4.59 -6.14
CA ARG A 349 -2.91 4.64 -4.81
C ARG A 349 -3.31 5.90 -4.04
N LEU A 350 -3.33 7.06 -4.71
CA LEU A 350 -3.74 8.32 -4.09
C LEU A 350 -5.22 8.27 -3.66
N LEU A 351 -6.10 7.78 -4.53
CA LEU A 351 -7.53 7.63 -4.22
C LEU A 351 -7.74 6.71 -3.02
N ALA A 352 -7.13 5.52 -3.01
CA ALA A 352 -7.24 4.58 -1.90
C ALA A 352 -6.65 5.14 -0.60
N THR A 353 -5.54 5.88 -0.68
CA THR A 353 -4.92 6.53 0.48
C THR A 353 -5.84 7.61 1.05
N ASN A 354 -6.42 8.47 0.21
CA ASN A 354 -7.36 9.50 0.65
C ASN A 354 -8.63 8.91 1.26
N LYS A 355 -9.17 7.85 0.66
CA LYS A 355 -10.29 7.09 1.24
C LYS A 355 -9.93 6.54 2.63
N ALA A 356 -8.80 5.86 2.76
CA ALA A 356 -8.33 5.33 4.03
C ALA A 356 -8.09 6.43 5.08
N ILE A 357 -7.57 7.60 4.68
CA ILE A 357 -7.45 8.76 5.58
C ILE A 357 -8.84 9.19 6.09
N GLY A 358 -9.82 9.32 5.20
CA GLY A 358 -11.20 9.65 5.57
C GLY A 358 -11.79 8.65 6.57
N ASP A 359 -11.66 7.35 6.28
CA ASP A 359 -12.14 6.27 7.14
C ASP A 359 -11.49 6.32 8.54
N LEU A 360 -10.16 6.52 8.60
CA LEU A 360 -9.42 6.59 9.87
C LEU A 360 -9.73 7.87 10.66
N VAL A 361 -9.93 9.02 10.00
CA VAL A 361 -10.34 10.27 10.66
C VAL A 361 -11.74 10.12 11.23
N GLY A 362 -12.69 9.60 10.46
CA GLY A 362 -14.05 9.32 10.93
C GLY A 362 -14.05 8.36 12.13
N LEU A 363 -13.19 7.34 12.09
CA LEU A 363 -13.03 6.39 13.19
C LEU A 363 -12.41 7.03 14.45
N LEU A 364 -11.47 7.96 14.29
CA LEU A 364 -10.88 8.71 15.41
C LEU A 364 -11.89 9.66 16.04
N THR A 365 -12.71 10.35 15.23
CA THR A 365 -13.81 11.18 15.72
C THR A 365 -14.83 10.34 16.49
N PHE A 366 -15.22 9.18 15.93
CA PHE A 366 -16.08 8.20 16.62
C PHE A 366 -15.46 7.76 17.95
N TRP A 367 -14.17 7.40 17.98
CA TRP A 367 -13.50 7.01 19.21
C TRP A 367 -13.50 8.11 20.28
N ASN A 368 -13.31 9.37 19.86
CA ASN A 368 -13.30 10.51 20.77
C ASN A 368 -14.70 10.87 21.30
N SER A 369 -15.77 10.57 20.55
CA SER A 369 -17.14 10.79 21.03
C SER A 369 -17.61 9.77 22.06
N LEU A 370 -16.93 8.62 22.18
CA LEU A 370 -17.33 7.55 23.11
C LEU A 370 -16.93 7.85 24.55
N GLY A 371 -17.86 7.55 25.47
CA GLY A 371 -17.58 7.53 26.90
C GLY A 371 -16.63 6.39 27.30
N ILE A 372 -16.04 6.45 28.50
CA ILE A 372 -15.10 5.43 29.02
C ILE A 372 -15.71 4.02 29.01
N VAL A 373 -17.01 3.91 29.31
CA VAL A 373 -17.72 2.62 29.31
C VAL A 373 -17.86 2.09 27.89
N GLU A 374 -18.25 2.93 26.93
CA GLU A 374 -18.43 2.56 25.52
C GLU A 374 -17.12 2.16 24.84
N LYS A 375 -16.00 2.79 25.23
CA LYS A 375 -14.64 2.45 24.78
C LYS A 375 -14.22 1.02 25.14
N ARG A 376 -14.77 0.47 26.22
CA ARG A 376 -14.52 -0.91 26.69
C ARG A 376 -15.44 -1.95 26.04
N VAL A 377 -16.46 -1.53 25.30
CA VAL A 377 -17.40 -2.45 24.66
C VAL A 377 -16.71 -3.22 23.52
N HIS A 378 -16.93 -4.54 23.46
CA HIS A 378 -16.31 -5.39 22.45
C HIS A 378 -16.69 -5.02 21.01
N SER A 379 -17.92 -4.58 20.75
CA SER A 379 -18.36 -4.13 19.42
C SER A 379 -17.63 -2.87 18.95
N THR A 380 -17.37 -1.93 19.87
CA THR A 380 -16.53 -0.74 19.59
C THR A 380 -15.14 -1.16 19.14
N ARG A 381 -14.50 -2.07 19.90
CA ARG A 381 -13.17 -2.58 19.57
C ARG A 381 -13.16 -3.30 18.21
N ASP A 382 -14.17 -4.13 17.95
CA ASP A 382 -14.32 -4.84 16.68
C ASP A 382 -14.39 -3.89 15.48
N ARG A 383 -15.23 -2.84 15.59
CA ARG A 383 -15.34 -1.80 14.57
C ARG A 383 -14.01 -1.08 14.36
N ILE A 384 -13.35 -0.66 15.44
CA ILE A 384 -12.10 0.10 15.35
C ILE A 384 -10.99 -0.71 14.68
N VAL A 385 -10.75 -1.92 15.16
CA VAL A 385 -9.67 -2.76 14.62
C VAL A 385 -9.97 -3.17 13.19
N THR A 386 -11.20 -3.61 12.90
CA THR A 386 -11.58 -4.07 11.56
C THR A 386 -11.49 -2.95 10.54
N THR A 387 -12.10 -1.78 10.79
CA THR A 387 -12.03 -0.65 9.86
C THR A 387 -10.61 -0.14 9.67
N THR A 388 -9.79 -0.11 10.73
CA THR A 388 -8.39 0.33 10.63
C THR A 388 -7.56 -0.62 9.75
N GLU A 389 -7.66 -1.92 9.99
CA GLU A 389 -6.87 -2.90 9.25
C GLU A 389 -7.39 -3.09 7.82
N ASP A 390 -8.69 -2.95 7.58
CA ASP A 390 -9.26 -2.98 6.24
C ASP A 390 -8.86 -1.73 5.43
N ALA A 391 -8.80 -0.55 6.07
CA ALA A 391 -8.25 0.66 5.47
C ALA A 391 -6.76 0.47 5.10
N ALA A 392 -5.96 -0.09 6.00
CA ALA A 392 -4.55 -0.41 5.74
C ALA A 392 -4.39 -1.36 4.55
N LEU A 393 -5.18 -2.45 4.50
CA LEU A 393 -5.16 -3.40 3.40
C LEU A 393 -5.59 -2.78 2.08
N SER A 394 -6.61 -1.89 2.08
CA SER A 394 -7.09 -1.25 0.87
C SER A 394 -6.02 -0.41 0.15
N VAL A 395 -5.17 0.27 0.92
CA VAL A 395 -4.04 1.05 0.39
C VAL A 395 -3.00 0.13 -0.25
N VAL A 396 -2.73 -1.02 0.38
CA VAL A 396 -1.79 -2.02 -0.13
C VAL A 396 -2.34 -2.71 -1.38
N ILE A 397 -3.65 -2.97 -1.45
CA ILE A 397 -4.32 -3.52 -2.63
C ILE A 397 -4.24 -2.54 -3.82
N ALA A 398 -4.52 -1.25 -3.58
CA ALA A 398 -4.41 -0.25 -4.62
C ALA A 398 -2.95 -0.06 -5.12
N ALA A 399 -1.99 -0.24 -4.22
CA ALA A 399 -0.56 -0.23 -4.54
C ALA A 399 -0.11 -1.47 -5.31
N SER A 400 -0.60 -2.63 -4.91
CA SER A 400 -0.22 -3.91 -5.50
C SER A 400 -0.84 -4.07 -6.89
N GLY A 401 -2.02 -3.48 -7.08
CA GLY A 401 -2.76 -3.65 -8.31
C GLY A 401 -3.31 -5.06 -8.52
N VAL A 402 -3.10 -5.94 -7.54
CA VAL A 402 -3.70 -7.26 -7.46
C VAL A 402 -5.17 -7.02 -7.22
N MET A 403 -5.99 -7.28 -8.25
CA MET A 403 -7.43 -7.38 -8.02
C MET A 403 -7.61 -8.52 -7.04
N HIS A 404 -7.92 -8.19 -5.80
CA HIS A 404 -8.42 -9.19 -4.88
C HIS A 404 -9.72 -9.64 -5.55
N ASN A 405 -9.72 -10.86 -6.10
CA ASN A 405 -10.97 -11.57 -6.32
C ASN A 405 -11.56 -11.67 -4.93
N HIS A 406 -12.33 -10.65 -4.58
CA HIS A 406 -12.97 -10.55 -3.29
C HIS A 406 -13.74 -11.86 -3.22
N VAL A 407 -13.24 -12.78 -2.41
CA VAL A 407 -14.07 -13.84 -1.86
C VAL A 407 -15.15 -13.01 -1.21
N SER A 408 -16.28 -12.85 -1.92
CA SER A 408 -17.42 -12.13 -1.43
C SER A 408 -17.68 -12.76 -0.09
N LYS A 409 -17.24 -12.08 0.96
CA LYS A 409 -17.69 -12.36 2.29
C LYS A 409 -19.16 -12.09 2.13
N ASP A 410 -19.93 -13.17 2.06
CA ASP A 410 -21.30 -13.22 2.52
C ASP A 410 -21.24 -12.63 3.93
N THR A 411 -21.22 -11.30 3.97
CA THR A 411 -21.46 -10.54 5.17
C THR A 411 -22.91 -10.90 5.37
N PRO A 412 -23.22 -11.76 6.35
CA PRO A 412 -24.59 -12.18 6.55
C PRO A 412 -25.34 -10.87 6.69
N LYS A 413 -26.20 -10.56 5.70
CA LYS A 413 -27.12 -9.45 5.82
C LYS A 413 -27.77 -9.71 7.16
N HIS A 414 -27.44 -8.88 8.14
CA HIS A 414 -28.18 -8.86 9.37
C HIS A 414 -29.55 -8.41 8.88
N GLU A 415 -30.39 -9.38 8.52
CA GLU A 415 -31.82 -9.22 8.49
C GLU A 415 -32.12 -8.77 9.92
N GLU A 416 -32.07 -7.46 10.10
CA GLU A 416 -32.76 -6.78 11.15
C GLU A 416 -34.21 -7.19 10.93
N LYS A 417 -34.59 -8.32 11.54
CA LYS A 417 -35.97 -8.69 11.76
C LYS A 417 -36.53 -7.52 12.54
N SER A 418 -37.04 -6.51 11.83
CA SER A 418 -38.06 -5.64 12.32
C SER A 418 -39.16 -6.59 12.78
N GLU A 419 -39.25 -6.80 14.09
CA GLU A 419 -40.45 -7.29 14.73
C GLU A 419 -41.55 -6.31 14.33
N ASP A 420 -42.17 -6.58 13.19
CA ASP A 420 -43.50 -6.11 12.87
C ASP A 420 -44.41 -6.75 13.91
N LYS A 421 -44.55 -6.04 15.04
CA LYS A 421 -45.60 -6.31 16.02
C LYS A 421 -46.91 -5.98 15.32
N GLY A 422 -47.39 -6.97 14.57
CA GLY A 422 -48.73 -7.04 14.04
C GLY A 422 -49.69 -6.76 15.19
N ASN A 423 -50.22 -5.55 15.15
CA ASN A 423 -51.19 -5.01 16.07
C ASN A 423 -52.52 -5.73 15.82
N GLY A 424 -52.69 -6.89 16.46
CA GLY A 424 -53.96 -7.59 16.56
C GLY A 424 -54.79 -7.04 17.71
N ALA A 425 -55.61 -6.03 17.44
CA ALA A 425 -56.78 -5.65 18.25
C ALA A 425 -57.90 -5.31 17.24
N ARG A 426 -58.84 -6.21 16.96
CA ARG A 426 -60.07 -6.55 17.71
C ARG A 426 -61.02 -5.38 17.88
#